data_AF-A0A9X2P5P6-F1
#
_entry.id   AF-A0A9X2P5P6-F1
#
_cell.length_a   1.000
_cell.length_b   1.000
_cell.length_c   1.000
_cell.angle_alpha   90.00
_cell.angle_beta   90.00
_cell.angle_gamma   90.00
#
_symmetry.space_group_name_H-M   'P 1'
#
loop_
_entity.id
_entity.type
_entity.pdbx_description
1 polymer ?
#
loop_
_entity_poly.entity_id
_entity_poly.type
_entity_poly.pdbx_seq_one_letter_code
_entity_poly.pdbx_strand_id
1 'polypeptide(L)'
;MPQPIFYFSKISSWDKVTIGLYIILSIFLWHYFGNAANNKIQRDILFGYSIGTQFFLYFFNYKSLRNLSVYFFWVGIGILHLFIYLELKDVEMLQNVRGHSATGLRNTIILLFLFQVLRFVSAKTQGQELVCPSKGSRTDFFDERRVTILDFILFVVYIATTFLLLFKD
;
A
#
# COMPACT_ATOMS: atom_id res chain seq x y z
N MET A 1 -13.03 13.52 22.65
CA MET A 1 -13.94 13.62 21.47
C MET A 1 -13.48 12.62 20.44
N PRO A 2 -14.38 11.85 19.78
CA PRO A 2 -14.01 11.01 18.66
C PRO A 2 -13.39 11.87 17.54
N GLN A 3 -12.32 11.41 16.91
CA GLN A 3 -11.69 12.17 15.84
C GLN A 3 -12.58 12.17 14.59
N PRO A 4 -12.62 13.28 13.83
CA PRO A 4 -13.36 13.32 12.58
C PRO A 4 -12.78 12.32 11.58
N ILE A 5 -13.59 11.83 10.64
CA ILE A 5 -13.15 10.84 9.63
C ILE A 5 -11.90 11.36 8.89
N PHE A 6 -11.81 12.65 8.61
CA PHE A 6 -10.64 13.25 8.01
C PHE A 6 -10.01 14.23 8.99
N TYR A 7 -8.74 14.00 9.34
CA TYR A 7 -8.02 14.84 10.29
C TYR A 7 -6.55 14.94 9.90
N PHE A 8 -5.95 16.04 10.34
CA PHE A 8 -4.51 16.23 10.34
C PHE A 8 -4.02 16.17 11.78
N SER A 9 -3.06 15.29 12.04
CA SER A 9 -2.40 15.21 13.33
C SER A 9 -0.88 15.12 13.17
N LYS A 10 -0.16 15.30 14.27
CA LYS A 10 1.29 15.17 14.31
C LYS A 10 1.69 13.75 13.92
N ILE A 11 2.70 13.64 13.06
CA ILE A 11 3.30 12.37 12.65
C ILE A 11 3.81 11.63 13.89
N SER A 12 3.31 10.42 14.10
CA SER A 12 3.65 9.59 15.26
C SER A 12 5.06 9.00 15.13
N SER A 13 5.60 8.45 16.22
CA SER A 13 6.89 7.76 16.18
C SER A 13 6.86 6.53 15.27
N TRP A 14 5.74 5.80 15.22
CA TRP A 14 5.56 4.67 14.31
C TRP A 14 5.65 5.13 12.85
N ASP A 15 4.94 6.20 12.50
CA ASP A 15 4.96 6.75 11.13
C ASP A 15 6.38 7.15 10.70
N LYS A 16 7.14 7.78 11.60
CA LYS A 16 8.54 8.14 11.31
C LYS A 16 9.41 6.91 11.05
N VAL A 17 9.23 5.85 11.84
CA VAL A 17 9.96 4.60 11.68
C VAL A 17 9.57 3.92 10.36
N THR A 18 8.29 3.78 10.07
CA THR A 18 7.83 3.11 8.83
C THR A 18 8.22 3.88 7.59
N ILE A 19 8.09 5.22 7.59
CA ILE A 19 8.57 6.09 6.51
C ILE A 19 10.09 5.98 6.34
N GLY A 20 10.84 6.09 7.44
CA GLY A 20 12.31 6.01 7.40
C GLY A 20 12.81 4.66 6.86
N LEU A 21 12.27 3.55 7.36
CA LEU A 21 12.58 2.20 6.88
C LEU A 21 12.20 2.02 5.41
N TYR A 22 11.04 2.54 5.00
CA TYR A 22 10.61 2.47 3.61
C TYR A 22 11.54 3.23 2.65
N ILE A 23 11.96 4.44 3.03
CA ILE A 23 12.90 5.24 2.22
C ILE A 23 14.24 4.52 2.11
N ILE A 24 14.79 4.02 3.23
CA ILE A 24 16.07 3.28 3.23
C ILE A 24 15.97 2.04 2.35
N LEU A 25 14.89 1.26 2.49
CA LEU A 25 14.65 0.08 1.67
C LEU A 25 14.52 0.44 0.18
N SER A 26 13.81 1.54 -0.13
CA SER A 26 13.65 2.01 -1.51
C SER A 26 14.99 2.39 -2.16
N ILE A 27 15.85 3.11 -1.42
CA ILE A 27 17.20 3.48 -1.88
C ILE A 27 18.06 2.23 -2.07
N PHE A 28 18.03 1.30 -1.10
CA PHE A 28 18.78 0.05 -1.18
C PHE A 28 18.36 -0.79 -2.39
N LEU A 29 17.06 -0.96 -2.61
CA LEU A 29 16.52 -1.71 -3.75
C LEU A 29 16.82 -1.01 -5.08
N TRP A 30 16.78 0.31 -5.13
CA TRP A 30 17.17 1.09 -6.31
C TRP A 30 18.64 0.85 -6.67
N HIS A 31 19.55 0.92 -5.68
CA HIS A 31 20.96 0.62 -5.89
C HIS A 31 21.19 -0.82 -6.36
N TYR A 32 20.48 -1.78 -5.77
CA TYR A 32 20.59 -3.19 -6.15
C TYR A 32 20.00 -3.48 -7.54
N PHE A 33 18.91 -2.78 -7.92
CA PHE A 33 18.32 -2.84 -9.25
C PHE A 33 19.29 -2.35 -10.34
N GLY A 34 19.95 -1.23 -10.11
CA GLY A 34 20.93 -0.65 -11.04
C GLY A 34 22.19 -1.51 -11.23
N ASN A 35 22.56 -2.30 -10.23
CA ASN A 35 23.75 -3.17 -10.25
C ASN A 35 23.42 -4.66 -10.46
N ALA A 36 22.18 -4.98 -10.82
CA ALA A 36 21.75 -6.36 -10.95
C ALA A 36 22.48 -7.08 -12.09
N ALA A 37 22.99 -8.29 -11.80
CA ALA A 37 23.78 -9.07 -12.76
C ALA A 37 22.99 -9.59 -13.97
N ASN A 38 21.65 -9.62 -13.89
CA ASN A 38 20.81 -10.04 -15.00
C ASN A 38 19.38 -9.45 -14.91
N ASN A 39 18.66 -9.51 -16.03
CA ASN A 39 17.32 -8.97 -16.19
C ASN A 39 16.28 -9.68 -15.29
N LYS A 40 16.48 -10.95 -14.94
CA LYS A 40 15.57 -11.67 -14.04
C LYS A 40 15.58 -11.04 -12.65
N ILE A 41 16.76 -10.74 -12.12
CA ILE A 41 16.90 -10.10 -10.80
C ILE A 41 16.24 -8.72 -10.81
N GLN A 42 16.44 -7.92 -11.87
CA GLN A 42 15.78 -6.62 -12.01
C GLN A 42 14.25 -6.74 -11.99
N ARG A 43 13.71 -7.70 -12.74
CA ARG A 43 12.26 -7.97 -12.77
C ARG A 43 11.72 -8.40 -11.41
N ASP A 44 12.43 -9.28 -10.70
CA ASP A 44 12.04 -9.79 -9.40
C ASP A 44 12.07 -8.69 -8.33
N ILE A 45 13.10 -7.83 -8.34
CA ILE A 45 13.20 -6.67 -7.43
C ILE A 45 12.03 -5.71 -7.66
N LEU A 46 11.78 -5.32 -8.91
CA LEU A 46 10.75 -4.34 -9.24
C LEU A 46 9.35 -4.86 -8.93
N PHE A 47 9.08 -6.12 -9.25
CA PHE A 47 7.83 -6.80 -8.92
C PHE A 47 7.65 -6.91 -7.40
N GLY A 48 8.67 -7.38 -6.69
CA GLY A 48 8.65 -7.50 -5.22
C GLY A 48 8.46 -6.17 -4.52
N TYR A 49 9.15 -5.12 -4.97
CA TYR A 49 9.02 -3.77 -4.42
C TYR A 49 7.62 -3.19 -4.63
N SER A 50 7.08 -3.34 -5.85
CA SER A 50 5.79 -2.77 -6.22
C SER A 50 4.62 -3.41 -5.48
N ILE A 51 4.61 -4.75 -5.36
CA ILE A 51 3.61 -5.49 -4.58
C ILE A 51 3.84 -5.33 -3.08
N GLY A 52 5.09 -5.43 -2.65
CA GLY A 52 5.49 -5.30 -1.25
C GLY A 52 5.04 -3.97 -0.67
N THR A 53 5.12 -2.89 -1.45
CA THR A 53 4.59 -1.57 -1.04
C THR A 53 3.10 -1.63 -0.71
N GLN A 54 2.27 -2.29 -1.53
CA GLN A 54 0.82 -2.33 -1.29
C GLN A 54 0.47 -3.06 0.00
N PHE A 55 1.13 -4.19 0.25
CA PHE A 55 0.95 -4.96 1.47
C PHE A 55 1.54 -4.26 2.69
N PHE A 56 2.69 -3.60 2.55
CA PHE A 56 3.28 -2.80 3.61
C PHE A 56 2.34 -1.69 4.07
N LEU A 57 1.74 -0.98 3.11
CA LEU A 57 0.78 0.09 3.41
C LEU A 57 -0.46 -0.44 4.13
N TYR A 58 -1.06 -1.51 3.62
CA TYR A 58 -2.29 -2.03 4.18
C TYR A 58 -2.08 -2.74 5.53
N PHE A 59 -1.08 -3.61 5.66
CA PHE A 59 -0.90 -4.41 6.87
C PHE A 59 -0.20 -3.64 8.01
N PHE A 60 0.73 -2.75 7.69
CA PHE A 60 1.55 -2.09 8.71
C PHE A 60 1.24 -0.60 8.89
N ASN A 61 0.58 0.03 7.92
CA ASN A 61 0.31 1.48 7.94
C ASN A 61 -1.17 1.85 7.79
N TYR A 62 -2.13 0.91 7.80
CA TYR A 62 -3.55 1.28 7.66
C TYR A 62 -4.01 2.28 8.73
N LYS A 63 -3.57 2.12 9.98
CA LYS A 63 -3.89 3.06 11.06
C LYS A 63 -3.25 4.43 10.81
N SER A 64 -2.01 4.46 10.35
CA SER A 64 -1.28 5.67 10.00
C SER A 64 -1.91 6.42 8.83
N LEU A 65 -2.41 5.71 7.82
CA LEU A 65 -3.08 6.26 6.63
C LEU A 65 -4.41 6.96 6.94
N ARG A 66 -4.91 6.84 8.18
CA ARG A 66 -6.06 7.60 8.65
C ARG A 66 -5.76 9.08 8.87
N ASN A 67 -4.50 9.39 9.23
CA ASN A 67 -4.02 10.76 9.35
C ASN A 67 -3.71 11.31 7.94
N LEU A 68 -4.38 12.40 7.55
CA LEU A 68 -4.21 12.97 6.22
C LEU A 68 -2.79 13.46 5.96
N SER A 69 -2.04 13.90 6.97
CA SER A 69 -0.63 14.26 6.82
C SER A 69 0.21 13.09 6.30
N VAL A 70 0.01 11.90 6.87
CA VAL A 70 0.71 10.68 6.48
C VAL A 70 0.17 10.14 5.17
N TYR A 71 -1.14 10.20 4.97
CA TYR A 71 -1.78 9.83 3.70
C TYR A 71 -1.19 10.63 2.52
N PHE A 72 -1.11 11.96 2.62
CA PHE A 72 -0.57 12.78 1.53
C PHE A 72 0.91 12.54 1.28
N PHE A 73 1.69 12.21 2.31
CA PHE A 73 3.05 11.73 2.12
C PHE A 73 3.09 10.47 1.24
N TRP A 74 2.26 9.47 1.56
CA TRP A 74 2.17 8.25 0.75
C TRP A 74 1.58 8.46 -0.64
N VAL A 75 0.66 9.42 -0.82
CA VAL A 75 0.21 9.86 -2.14
C VAL A 75 1.36 10.43 -2.95
N GLY A 76 2.26 11.22 -2.34
CA GLY A 76 3.49 11.68 -2.98
C GLY A 76 4.37 10.53 -3.48
N ILE A 77 4.57 9.50 -2.64
CA ILE A 77 5.25 8.25 -3.04
C ILE A 77 4.50 7.56 -4.19
N GLY A 78 3.16 7.49 -4.14
CA GLY A 78 2.34 6.91 -5.21
C GLY A 78 2.46 7.64 -6.54
N ILE A 79 2.60 8.97 -6.52
CA ILE A 79 2.86 9.78 -7.72
C ILE A 79 4.26 9.49 -8.28
N LEU A 80 5.27 9.41 -7.40
CA LEU A 80 6.62 9.02 -7.81
C LEU A 80 6.65 7.62 -8.43
N HIS A 81 5.93 6.66 -7.85
CA HIS A 81 5.78 5.32 -8.41
C HIS A 81 5.12 5.33 -9.78
N LEU A 82 4.08 6.15 -9.97
CA LEU A 82 3.43 6.31 -11.26
C LEU A 82 4.40 6.89 -12.30
N PHE A 83 5.22 7.88 -11.92
CA PHE A 83 6.26 8.42 -12.81
C PHE A 83 7.27 7.34 -13.21
N ILE A 84 7.82 6.59 -12.24
CA ILE A 84 8.74 5.48 -12.50
C ILE A 84 8.09 4.41 -13.40
N TYR A 85 6.81 4.10 -13.20
CA TYR A 85 6.07 3.19 -14.06
C TYR A 85 6.03 3.69 -15.52
N LEU A 86 5.72 4.97 -15.73
CA LEU A 86 5.63 5.54 -17.08
C LEU A 86 6.97 5.51 -17.83
N GLU A 87 8.09 5.67 -17.12
CA GLU A 87 9.44 5.54 -17.68
C GLU A 87 9.79 4.08 -18.02
N LEU A 88 9.27 3.11 -17.25
CA LEU A 88 9.67 1.71 -17.37
C LEU A 88 8.70 0.85 -18.20
N LYS A 89 7.44 1.25 -18.40
CA LYS A 89 6.37 0.40 -18.97
C LYS A 89 6.64 -0.14 -20.37
N ASP A 90 7.49 0.53 -21.16
CA ASP A 90 7.80 0.17 -22.54
C ASP A 90 9.15 -0.57 -22.66
N VAL A 91 9.80 -0.91 -21.53
CA VAL A 91 11.10 -1.58 -21.51
C VAL A 91 10.90 -3.10 -21.61
N GLU A 92 11.15 -3.67 -22.79
CA GLU A 92 10.93 -5.09 -23.07
C GLU A 92 11.62 -6.05 -22.09
N MET A 93 12.79 -5.69 -21.57
CA MET A 93 13.54 -6.55 -20.63
C MET A 93 12.79 -6.80 -19.31
N LEU A 94 11.81 -5.93 -18.99
CA LEU A 94 10.99 -5.97 -17.78
C LEU A 94 9.65 -6.68 -17.99
N GLN A 95 9.38 -7.17 -19.20
CA GLN A 95 8.20 -7.97 -19.51
C GLN A 95 8.30 -9.38 -18.91
N ASN A 96 7.23 -9.85 -18.25
CA ASN A 96 7.07 -11.25 -17.83
C ASN A 96 5.91 -11.91 -18.56
N VAL A 97 5.82 -13.24 -18.40
CA VAL A 97 4.73 -14.08 -18.94
C VAL A 97 3.34 -13.61 -18.51
N ARG A 98 3.22 -13.00 -17.31
CA ARG A 98 1.95 -12.56 -16.72
C ARG A 98 1.82 -11.03 -16.62
N GLY A 99 2.62 -10.31 -17.38
CA GLY A 99 2.58 -8.85 -17.40
C GLY A 99 3.91 -8.17 -17.08
N HIS A 100 3.90 -6.84 -17.05
CA HIS A 100 5.09 -6.03 -16.88
C HIS A 100 5.50 -5.92 -15.39
N SER A 101 6.78 -6.11 -15.05
CA SER A 101 7.25 -6.06 -13.64
C SER A 101 6.96 -4.73 -12.94
N ALA A 102 6.86 -3.64 -13.70
CA ALA A 102 6.55 -2.31 -13.17
C ALA A 102 5.04 -2.09 -12.88
N THR A 103 4.13 -2.96 -13.35
CA THR A 103 2.67 -2.75 -13.25
C THR A 103 2.19 -2.53 -11.82
N GLY A 104 2.84 -3.13 -10.81
CA GLY A 104 2.46 -2.88 -9.42
C GLY A 104 2.67 -1.43 -8.95
N LEU A 105 3.54 -0.65 -9.60
CA LEU A 105 3.88 0.71 -9.17
C LEU A 105 2.73 1.68 -9.42
N ARG A 106 2.05 1.61 -10.58
CA ARG A 106 0.86 2.43 -10.84
C ARG A 106 -0.28 2.13 -9.86
N ASN A 107 -0.30 0.94 -9.26
CA ASN A 107 -1.36 0.52 -8.35
C ASN A 107 -1.29 1.24 -7.00
N THR A 108 -0.13 1.79 -6.60
CA THR A 108 0.00 2.48 -5.30
C THR A 108 -1.01 3.60 -5.14
N ILE A 109 -1.15 4.47 -6.14
CA ILE A 109 -2.07 5.60 -6.06
C ILE A 109 -3.53 5.14 -6.06
N ILE A 110 -3.87 4.12 -6.86
CA ILE A 110 -5.22 3.56 -6.97
C ILE A 110 -5.63 2.92 -5.64
N LEU A 111 -4.72 2.14 -5.03
CA LEU A 111 -4.98 1.45 -3.77
C LEU A 111 -5.02 2.39 -2.57
N LEU A 112 -4.23 3.48 -2.58
CA LEU A 112 -4.37 4.56 -1.60
C LEU A 112 -5.74 5.24 -1.69
N PHE A 113 -6.25 5.47 -2.89
CA PHE A 113 -7.59 6.04 -3.07
C PHE A 113 -8.68 5.05 -2.62
N LEU A 114 -8.57 3.79 -3.03
CA LEU A 114 -9.45 2.72 -2.58
C LEU A 114 -9.48 2.62 -1.05
N PHE A 115 -8.31 2.71 -0.39
CA PHE A 115 -8.22 2.70 1.06
C PHE A 115 -9.10 3.79 1.71
N GLN A 116 -9.05 5.04 1.22
CA GLN A 116 -9.90 6.11 1.77
C GLN A 116 -11.39 5.87 1.49
N VAL A 117 -11.74 5.31 0.33
CA VAL A 117 -13.13 4.93 0.01
C VAL A 117 -13.62 3.86 0.98
N LEU A 118 -12.86 2.78 1.19
CA LEU A 118 -13.22 1.71 2.12
C LEU A 118 -13.32 2.22 3.56
N ARG A 119 -12.44 3.14 3.96
CA ARG A 119 -12.49 3.82 5.25
C ARG A 119 -13.76 4.64 5.41
N PHE A 120 -14.14 5.42 4.41
CA PHE A 120 -15.38 6.17 4.41
C PHE A 120 -16.60 5.25 4.53
N VAL A 121 -16.63 4.15 3.77
CA VAL A 121 -17.71 3.14 3.86
C VAL A 121 -17.79 2.56 5.27
N SER A 122 -16.65 2.14 5.84
CA SER A 122 -16.53 1.62 7.21
C SER A 122 -17.09 2.61 8.25
N ALA A 123 -16.63 3.85 8.19
CA ALA A 123 -17.07 4.89 9.12
C ALA A 123 -18.57 5.20 8.97
N LYS A 124 -19.11 5.16 7.76
CA LYS A 124 -20.52 5.50 7.49
C LYS A 124 -21.50 4.38 7.90
N THR A 125 -21.12 3.12 7.73
CA THR A 125 -22.03 1.98 7.96
C THR A 125 -21.98 1.43 9.39
N GLN A 126 -20.80 1.37 10.00
CA GLN A 126 -20.62 0.83 11.36
C GLN A 126 -20.17 1.88 12.38
N GLY A 127 -19.92 3.13 11.98
CA GLY A 127 -19.46 4.18 12.89
C GLY A 127 -18.05 3.94 13.43
N GLN A 128 -17.27 3.07 12.76
CA GLN A 128 -15.94 2.64 13.20
C GLN A 128 -14.92 2.79 12.08
N GLU A 129 -13.66 2.99 12.47
CA GLU A 129 -12.54 3.13 11.54
C GLU A 129 -12.18 1.81 10.88
N LEU A 130 -11.76 1.82 9.61
CA LEU A 130 -11.34 0.61 8.89
C LEU A 130 -10.17 -0.07 9.62
N VAL A 131 -10.28 -1.38 9.83
CA VAL A 131 -9.23 -2.22 10.43
C VAL A 131 -8.75 -3.29 9.47
N CYS A 132 -7.56 -3.81 9.73
CA CYS A 132 -7.04 -4.97 9.04
C CYS A 132 -7.33 -6.23 9.88
N PRO A 133 -8.20 -7.15 9.42
CA PRO A 133 -8.44 -8.41 10.10
C PRO A 133 -7.14 -9.19 10.28
N SER A 134 -6.88 -9.73 11.47
CA SER A 134 -5.72 -10.58 11.73
C SER A 134 -6.13 -12.02 12.02
N LYS A 135 -5.37 -12.98 11.50
CA LYS A 135 -5.68 -14.41 11.64
C LYS A 135 -5.46 -14.85 13.09
N GLY A 136 -6.51 -15.32 13.75
CA GLY A 136 -6.46 -15.86 15.12
C GLY A 136 -6.78 -14.87 16.23
N SER A 137 -7.00 -13.59 15.92
CA SER A 137 -7.46 -12.60 16.89
C SER A 137 -8.88 -12.15 16.57
N ARG A 138 -9.75 -12.11 17.59
CA ARG A 138 -11.06 -11.45 17.47
C ARG A 138 -10.93 -9.93 17.60
N THR A 139 -9.75 -9.43 17.96
CA THR A 139 -9.45 -8.01 18.18
C THR A 139 -8.37 -7.51 17.23
N ASP A 140 -8.54 -6.30 16.70
CA ASP A 140 -7.54 -5.61 15.89
C ASP A 140 -6.24 -5.41 16.69
N PHE A 141 -5.08 -5.67 16.08
CA PHE A 141 -3.78 -5.55 16.76
C PHE A 141 -3.47 -4.13 17.22
N PHE A 142 -4.02 -3.11 16.54
CA PHE A 142 -3.70 -1.71 16.81
C PHE A 142 -4.82 -0.92 17.47
N ASP A 143 -6.09 -1.33 17.31
CA ASP A 143 -7.25 -0.66 17.91
C ASP A 143 -7.98 -1.48 18.98
N GLU A 144 -7.53 -2.71 19.29
CA GLU A 144 -8.14 -3.61 20.30
C GLU A 144 -9.66 -3.85 20.12
N ARG A 145 -10.24 -3.41 18.99
CA ARG A 145 -11.67 -3.52 18.69
C ARG A 145 -12.01 -4.85 18.07
N ARG A 146 -13.22 -5.36 18.34
CA ARG A 146 -13.69 -6.59 17.71
C ARG A 146 -13.84 -6.41 16.20
N VAL A 147 -13.21 -7.30 15.43
CA VAL A 147 -13.32 -7.32 13.97
C VAL A 147 -14.74 -7.75 13.58
N THR A 148 -15.40 -6.97 12.73
CA THR A 148 -16.75 -7.27 12.25
C THR A 148 -16.72 -8.02 10.92
N ILE A 149 -17.88 -8.58 10.50
CA ILE A 149 -18.03 -9.19 9.16
C ILE A 149 -17.77 -8.14 8.07
N LEU A 150 -18.20 -6.89 8.28
CA LEU A 150 -17.96 -5.82 7.32
C LEU A 150 -16.46 -5.55 7.16
N ASP A 151 -15.68 -5.56 8.23
CA ASP A 151 -14.22 -5.39 8.15
C ASP A 151 -13.57 -6.49 7.30
N PHE A 152 -14.07 -7.72 7.40
CA PHE A 152 -13.63 -8.82 6.55
C PHE A 152 -14.02 -8.61 5.08
N ILE A 153 -15.23 -8.13 4.80
CA ILE A 153 -15.66 -7.80 3.43
C ILE A 153 -14.77 -6.70 2.84
N LEU A 154 -14.54 -5.60 3.57
CA LEU A 154 -13.70 -4.49 3.11
C LEU A 154 -12.25 -4.94 2.87
N PHE A 155 -11.72 -5.81 3.74
CA PHE A 155 -10.43 -6.46 3.54
C PHE A 155 -10.38 -7.28 2.24
N VAL A 156 -11.36 -8.16 2.02
CA VAL A 156 -11.44 -8.96 0.81
C VAL A 156 -11.52 -8.07 -0.43
N VAL A 157 -12.28 -6.98 -0.40
CA VAL A 157 -12.36 -6.01 -1.49
C VAL A 157 -11.00 -5.39 -1.78
N TYR A 158 -10.25 -4.95 -0.76
CA TYR A 158 -8.92 -4.39 -0.95
C TYR A 158 -7.94 -5.39 -1.57
N ILE A 159 -7.90 -6.61 -1.02
CA ILE A 159 -7.00 -7.68 -1.49
C ILE A 159 -7.37 -8.13 -2.92
N ALA A 160 -8.66 -8.34 -3.20
CA ALA A 160 -9.13 -8.69 -4.53
C ALA A 160 -8.78 -7.60 -5.55
N THR A 161 -8.97 -6.32 -5.21
CA THR A 161 -8.60 -5.21 -6.08
C THR A 161 -7.09 -5.16 -6.33
N THR A 162 -6.28 -5.41 -5.30
CA THR A 162 -4.81 -5.49 -5.43
C THR A 162 -4.40 -6.55 -6.45
N PHE A 163 -4.98 -7.75 -6.40
CA PHE A 163 -4.68 -8.82 -7.35
C PHE A 163 -5.26 -8.56 -8.74
N LEU A 164 -6.48 -8.02 -8.84
CA LEU A 164 -7.08 -7.66 -10.12
C LEU A 164 -6.22 -6.64 -10.87
N LEU A 165 -5.75 -5.60 -10.18
CA LEU A 165 -4.89 -4.57 -10.77
C LEU A 165 -3.48 -5.09 -11.12
N LEU A 166 -3.03 -6.16 -10.48
CA LEU A 166 -1.71 -6.75 -10.75
C LEU A 166 -1.71 -7.65 -11.99
N PHE A 167 -2.79 -8.40 -12.21
CA PHE A 167 -2.88 -9.39 -13.29
C PHE A 167 -3.67 -8.92 -14.52
N LYS A 168 -4.34 -7.77 -14.42
CA LYS A 168 -5.01 -7.13 -15.54
C LYS A 168 -4.06 -6.07 -16.12
N ASP A 169 -3.24 -6.51 -17.07
CA ASP A 169 -2.52 -5.61 -17.99
C ASP A 169 -3.40 -5.25 -19.18
#